data_AF-A0A963WU65-F1
#
_entry.id   AF-A0A963WU65-F1
#
_cell.length_a   1.000
_cell.length_b   1.000
_cell.length_c   1.000
_cell.angle_alpha   90.00
_cell.angle_beta   90.00
_cell.angle_gamma   90.00
#
_symmetry.space_group_name_H-M   'P 1'
#
loop_
_entity.id
_entity.type
_entity.pdbx_description
1 polymer ?
#
loop_
_entity_poly.entity_id
_entity_poly.type
_entity_poly.pdbx_seq_one_letter_code
_entity_poly.pdbx_strand_id
1 'polypeptide(L)'
;MSSMDRISLTAIAFASLAISGSAQASPAAPINPPASLPVVASEAGGTVAADWDQARADLVAQAPGRMAAAIQRWEVLTGGGTYDFGTYASFLTRYPGFPKETLLRRKAEARLDSEAVPPEQLVAYFERIPPLTNPARARYALALASLQRPNALEVARAAWRGGEMSGPTEAYLVGLFGGQFSEADHAARMDALLWQNEQEAAARQAINVGPQAQSMALARLSLLSGALPEANGLPVPANAMQDPGYVYNLVRYYRTRGQSGSAANLLANRPQFNRLPHNAEAMVVEMLRVAREGSASDAARIAGSVDDLFAPGTDIRNESYRTRDDYTSLMWLGGTKALWTLG
;
A
#
# COMPACT_ATOMS: atom_id res chain seq x y z
N MET A 1 -70.03 48.33 -4.36
CA MET A 1 -68.71 48.24 -5.02
C MET A 1 -68.18 46.84 -4.73
N SER A 2 -68.44 45.89 -5.63
CA SER A 2 -67.44 45.38 -6.59
C SER A 2 -66.15 44.98 -5.88
N SER A 3 -65.66 43.76 -5.89
CA SER A 3 -65.98 42.52 -6.60
C SER A 3 -65.07 41.48 -5.90
N MET A 4 -65.59 40.33 -5.45
CA MET A 4 -65.18 38.97 -5.90
C MET A 4 -63.65 38.81 -5.96
N ASP A 5 -62.99 38.01 -5.13
CA ASP A 5 -63.15 36.55 -4.99
C ASP A 5 -62.67 36.11 -3.59
N ARG A 6 -63.42 35.34 -2.79
CA ARG A 6 -63.76 33.91 -2.88
C ARG A 6 -62.56 32.95 -2.65
N ILE A 7 -62.75 32.12 -1.62
CA ILE A 7 -62.28 30.72 -1.44
C ILE A 7 -60.86 30.60 -0.85
N SER A 8 -60.53 29.74 0.12
CA SER A 8 -61.24 28.96 1.14
C SER A 8 -60.14 28.39 2.05
N LEU A 9 -60.42 28.30 3.37
CA LEU A 9 -59.76 27.32 4.23
C LEU A 9 -59.93 25.94 3.59
N THR A 10 -58.85 25.21 3.40
CA THR A 10 -58.94 23.76 3.27
C THR A 10 -57.73 23.14 3.90
N ALA A 11 -58.00 22.30 4.89
CA ALA A 11 -57.05 21.39 5.49
C ALA A 11 -56.22 20.70 4.41
N ILE A 12 -54.89 20.77 4.52
CA ILE A 12 -54.06 19.78 3.84
C ILE A 12 -54.21 18.50 4.65
N ALA A 13 -55.22 17.74 4.25
CA ALA A 13 -55.39 16.35 4.58
C ALA A 13 -54.11 15.59 4.19
N PHE A 14 -53.69 14.68 5.06
CA PHE A 14 -52.80 13.58 4.72
C PHE A 14 -53.44 12.80 3.55
N ALA A 15 -53.03 13.11 2.33
CA ALA A 15 -53.23 12.25 1.18
C ALA A 15 -51.98 11.39 1.06
N SER A 16 -52.07 10.16 1.54
CA SER A 16 -51.16 9.08 1.20
C SER A 16 -51.10 8.95 -0.33
N LEU A 17 -50.06 9.49 -0.97
CA LEU A 17 -49.72 9.11 -2.34
C LEU A 17 -48.84 7.86 -2.26
N ALA A 18 -49.50 6.70 -2.26
CA ALA A 18 -48.85 5.47 -2.67
C ALA A 18 -48.45 5.62 -4.14
N ILE A 19 -47.20 6.02 -4.40
CA ILE A 19 -46.57 5.72 -5.69
C ILE A 19 -46.19 4.24 -5.61
N SER A 20 -47.19 3.41 -5.88
CA SER A 20 -46.97 2.08 -6.45
C SER A 20 -46.36 2.29 -7.84
N GLY A 21 -45.05 2.50 -7.88
CA GLY A 21 -44.25 2.34 -9.09
C GLY A 21 -44.10 0.85 -9.37
N SER A 22 -45.18 0.22 -9.82
CA SER A 22 -45.13 -1.10 -10.45
C SER A 22 -44.35 -0.97 -11.76
N ALA A 23 -43.05 -1.26 -11.72
CA ALA A 23 -42.31 -1.64 -12.91
C ALA A 23 -42.84 -3.00 -13.34
N GLN A 24 -43.94 -2.99 -14.11
CA GLN A 24 -44.39 -4.14 -14.86
C GLN A 24 -43.37 -4.42 -15.95
N ALA A 25 -42.40 -5.27 -15.62
CA ALA A 25 -41.74 -6.10 -16.60
C ALA A 25 -42.82 -6.98 -17.25
N SER A 26 -42.97 -6.87 -18.57
CA SER A 26 -43.83 -7.75 -19.35
C SER A 26 -43.26 -7.91 -20.76
N PRO A 27 -43.54 -9.05 -21.40
CA PRO A 27 -42.48 -9.94 -21.89
C PRO A 27 -42.23 -9.79 -23.40
N ALA A 28 -40.98 -9.94 -23.81
CA ALA A 28 -40.66 -10.10 -25.23
C ALA A 28 -40.91 -11.56 -25.66
N ALA A 29 -41.89 -11.75 -26.53
CA ALA A 29 -42.20 -13.02 -27.21
C ALA A 29 -42.45 -12.73 -28.71
N PRO A 30 -42.44 -13.77 -29.55
CA PRO A 30 -41.36 -14.14 -30.46
C PRO A 30 -41.52 -13.52 -31.86
N ILE A 31 -40.41 -13.25 -32.56
CA ILE A 31 -40.46 -12.81 -33.96
C ILE A 31 -39.90 -13.91 -34.85
N ASN A 32 -40.82 -14.60 -35.54
CA ASN A 32 -40.54 -15.55 -36.61
C ASN A 32 -39.95 -14.81 -37.83
N PRO A 33 -38.88 -15.32 -38.45
CA PRO A 33 -38.40 -14.80 -39.72
C PRO A 33 -39.30 -15.25 -40.89
N PRO A 34 -39.44 -14.42 -41.96
CA PRO A 34 -40.23 -14.75 -43.15
C PRO A 34 -39.56 -15.82 -44.02
N ALA A 35 -40.40 -16.57 -44.73
CA ALA A 35 -40.03 -17.63 -45.67
C ALA A 35 -39.44 -17.12 -47.00
N SER A 36 -38.35 -17.79 -47.41
CA SER A 36 -37.86 -18.18 -48.75
C SER A 36 -37.67 -17.16 -49.89
N LEU A 37 -36.43 -17.08 -50.42
CA LEU A 37 -35.99 -17.45 -51.79
C LEU A 37 -34.43 -17.33 -51.90
N PRO A 38 -33.77 -17.97 -52.88
CA PRO A 38 -33.10 -19.27 -52.81
C PRO A 38 -31.60 -19.23 -52.43
N VAL A 39 -31.10 -20.44 -52.13
CA VAL A 39 -29.70 -20.85 -51.98
C VAL A 39 -28.83 -20.41 -53.17
N VAL A 40 -27.70 -19.76 -52.89
CA VAL A 40 -26.43 -20.04 -53.56
C VAL A 40 -25.48 -20.56 -52.50
N ALA A 41 -25.23 -21.87 -52.54
CA ALA A 41 -24.23 -22.51 -51.72
C ALA A 41 -22.84 -22.05 -52.17
N SER A 42 -22.02 -21.58 -51.23
CA SER A 42 -20.58 -21.78 -51.32
C SER A 42 -20.11 -22.36 -49.99
N GLU A 43 -19.74 -23.64 -50.03
CA GLU A 43 -19.26 -24.47 -48.93
C GLU A 43 -17.93 -23.94 -48.36
N ALA A 44 -17.94 -22.86 -47.59
CA ALA A 44 -16.73 -22.26 -47.01
C ALA A 44 -16.83 -21.99 -45.49
N GLY A 45 -17.78 -22.64 -44.80
CA GLY A 45 -17.99 -22.47 -43.36
C GLY A 45 -17.52 -23.62 -42.47
N GLY A 46 -17.27 -24.80 -43.06
CA GLY A 46 -16.89 -26.01 -42.31
C GLY A 46 -15.39 -26.13 -42.03
N THR A 47 -14.54 -25.53 -42.87
CA THR A 47 -13.08 -25.64 -42.77
C THR A 47 -12.53 -24.80 -41.64
N VAL A 48 -12.97 -23.55 -41.48
CA VAL A 48 -12.38 -22.65 -40.48
C VAL A 48 -12.64 -23.14 -39.04
N ALA A 49 -13.87 -23.59 -38.73
CA ALA A 49 -14.18 -24.11 -37.39
C ALA A 49 -13.45 -25.43 -37.10
N ALA A 50 -13.38 -26.32 -38.10
CA ALA A 50 -12.62 -27.57 -38.00
C ALA A 50 -11.12 -27.31 -37.89
N ASP A 51 -10.57 -26.30 -38.58
CA ASP A 51 -9.16 -25.91 -38.51
C ASP A 51 -8.80 -25.32 -37.13
N TRP A 52 -9.71 -24.57 -36.49
CA TRP A 52 -9.52 -24.10 -35.10
C TRP A 52 -9.61 -25.24 -34.09
N ASP A 53 -10.53 -26.19 -34.28
CA ASP A 53 -10.65 -27.35 -33.42
C ASP A 53 -9.49 -28.33 -33.61
N GLN A 54 -9.00 -28.49 -34.84
CA GLN A 54 -7.81 -29.26 -35.18
C GLN A 54 -6.56 -28.59 -34.60
N ALA A 55 -6.39 -27.27 -34.78
CA ALA A 55 -5.27 -26.52 -34.19
C ALA A 55 -5.28 -26.56 -32.66
N ARG A 56 -6.47 -26.56 -32.04
CA ARG A 56 -6.64 -26.71 -30.58
C ARG A 56 -6.36 -28.13 -30.12
N ALA A 57 -6.80 -29.14 -30.87
CA ALA A 57 -6.47 -30.55 -30.62
C ALA A 57 -4.97 -30.82 -30.80
N ASP A 58 -4.33 -30.20 -31.78
CA ASP A 58 -2.88 -30.28 -32.04
C ASP A 58 -2.08 -29.56 -30.95
N LEU A 59 -2.60 -28.46 -30.40
CA LEU A 59 -2.01 -27.77 -29.24
C LEU A 59 -2.12 -28.60 -27.94
N VAL A 60 -3.20 -29.38 -27.81
CA VAL A 60 -3.43 -30.32 -26.69
C VAL A 60 -2.61 -31.61 -26.87
N ALA A 61 -2.39 -32.04 -28.12
CA ALA A 61 -1.60 -33.22 -28.48
C ALA A 61 -0.08 -32.95 -28.41
N GLN A 62 0.36 -31.70 -28.57
CA GLN A 62 1.70 -31.29 -28.18
C GLN A 62 1.78 -31.33 -26.65
N ALA A 63 2.54 -32.29 -26.11
CA ALA A 63 2.83 -32.36 -24.68
C ALA A 63 3.15 -30.94 -24.17
N PRO A 64 2.53 -30.48 -23.07
CA PRO A 64 2.62 -29.08 -22.66
C PRO A 64 4.07 -28.66 -22.63
N GLY A 65 4.43 -27.73 -23.51
CA GLY A 65 5.79 -27.22 -23.59
C GLY A 65 6.21 -26.68 -22.22
N ARG A 66 7.52 -26.52 -21.98
CA ARG A 66 8.06 -26.04 -20.69
C ARG A 66 7.35 -24.77 -20.18
N MET A 67 6.82 -23.93 -21.07
CA MET A 67 6.04 -22.74 -20.74
C MET A 67 4.63 -23.05 -20.19
N ALA A 68 3.92 -24.05 -20.72
CA ALA A 68 2.60 -24.42 -20.22
C ALA A 68 2.66 -24.91 -18.76
N ALA A 69 3.67 -25.73 -18.44
CA ALA A 69 3.95 -26.13 -17.06
C ALA A 69 4.34 -24.95 -16.17
N ALA A 70 5.08 -23.96 -16.70
CA ALA A 70 5.43 -22.74 -15.98
C ALA A 70 4.19 -21.88 -15.66
N ILE A 71 3.28 -21.72 -16.62
CA ILE A 71 2.01 -20.99 -16.44
C ILE A 71 1.14 -21.68 -15.41
N GLN A 72 0.96 -23.00 -15.49
CA GLN A 72 0.17 -23.74 -14.51
C GLN A 72 0.75 -23.59 -13.10
N ARG A 73 2.08 -23.69 -12.95
CA ARG A 73 2.74 -23.49 -11.65
C ARG A 73 2.54 -22.06 -11.17
N TRP A 74 2.67 -21.08 -12.05
CA TRP A 74 2.44 -19.67 -11.72
C TRP A 74 1.01 -19.40 -11.24
N GLU A 75 -0.01 -19.95 -11.90
CA GLU A 75 -1.42 -19.82 -11.47
C GLU A 75 -1.62 -20.37 -10.06
N VAL A 76 -1.04 -21.54 -9.78
CA VAL A 76 -1.07 -22.17 -8.45
C VAL A 76 -0.41 -21.27 -7.41
N LEU A 77 0.80 -20.75 -7.68
CA LEU A 77 1.55 -19.93 -6.73
C LEU A 77 0.95 -18.54 -6.51
N THR A 78 0.32 -17.97 -7.54
CA THR A 78 -0.34 -16.66 -7.45
C THR A 78 -1.78 -16.74 -6.93
N GLY A 79 -2.38 -17.94 -6.91
CA GLY A 79 -3.68 -18.22 -6.31
C GLY A 79 -3.72 -18.07 -4.79
N GLY A 80 -4.80 -18.53 -4.16
CA GLY A 80 -5.02 -18.38 -2.71
C GLY A 80 -4.17 -19.29 -1.81
N GLY A 81 -3.40 -20.22 -2.38
CA GLY A 81 -2.58 -21.17 -1.63
C GLY A 81 -1.35 -20.53 -0.97
N THR A 82 -0.90 -21.16 0.12
CA THR A 82 0.38 -20.90 0.79
C THR A 82 1.26 -22.12 0.63
N TYR A 83 2.46 -21.91 0.09
CA TYR A 83 3.46 -22.96 -0.17
C TYR A 83 4.73 -22.67 0.62
N ASP A 84 5.63 -23.64 0.69
CA ASP A 84 6.92 -23.47 1.35
C ASP A 84 7.82 -22.44 0.63
N PHE A 85 8.83 -21.95 1.35
CA PHE A 85 9.80 -21.02 0.79
C PHE A 85 10.46 -21.59 -0.47
N GLY A 86 10.88 -22.86 -0.44
CA GLY A 86 11.58 -23.52 -1.54
C GLY A 86 10.76 -23.57 -2.84
N THR A 87 9.45 -23.77 -2.72
CA THR A 87 8.50 -23.76 -3.84
C THR A 87 8.46 -22.41 -4.52
N TYR A 88 8.35 -21.31 -3.77
CA TYR A 88 8.37 -19.98 -4.37
C TYR A 88 9.77 -19.62 -4.90
N ALA A 89 10.82 -19.91 -4.12
CA ALA A 89 12.20 -19.59 -4.47
C ALA A 89 12.65 -20.29 -5.76
N SER A 90 12.30 -21.57 -5.93
CA SER A 90 12.61 -22.33 -7.14
C SER A 90 11.91 -21.74 -8.38
N PHE A 91 10.64 -21.34 -8.26
CA PHE A 91 9.93 -20.70 -9.36
C PHE A 91 10.55 -19.36 -9.74
N LEU A 92 10.79 -18.50 -8.75
CA LEU A 92 11.36 -17.15 -8.96
C LEU A 92 12.77 -17.18 -9.55
N THR A 93 13.60 -18.13 -9.13
CA THR A 93 14.96 -18.29 -9.67
C THR A 93 14.97 -18.89 -11.07
N ARG A 94 13.98 -19.73 -11.40
CA ARG A 94 13.86 -20.37 -12.72
C ARG A 94 13.22 -19.46 -13.76
N TYR A 95 12.31 -18.59 -13.36
CA TYR A 95 11.57 -17.67 -14.24
C TYR A 95 11.65 -16.21 -13.75
N PRO A 96 12.81 -15.54 -13.83
CA PRO A 96 12.93 -14.13 -13.50
C PRO A 96 12.05 -13.26 -14.41
N GLY A 97 11.42 -12.21 -13.88
CA GLY A 97 10.57 -11.28 -14.62
C GLY A 97 9.16 -11.81 -14.94
N PHE A 98 8.78 -12.99 -14.43
CA PHE A 98 7.45 -13.54 -14.69
C PHE A 98 6.35 -12.65 -14.07
N PRO A 99 5.14 -12.58 -14.65
CA PRO A 99 4.06 -11.75 -14.12
C PRO A 99 3.82 -11.93 -12.62
N LYS A 100 3.52 -10.84 -11.91
CA LYS A 100 3.32 -10.83 -10.45
C LYS A 100 4.54 -11.34 -9.64
N GLU A 101 5.77 -11.21 -10.15
CA GLU A 101 6.99 -11.58 -9.43
C GLU A 101 7.05 -10.98 -8.02
N THR A 102 6.73 -9.69 -7.86
CA THR A 102 6.72 -9.02 -6.55
C THR A 102 5.76 -9.69 -5.56
N LEU A 103 4.59 -10.15 -6.01
CA LEU A 103 3.65 -10.89 -5.16
C LEU A 103 4.26 -12.22 -4.70
N LEU A 104 4.87 -12.97 -5.63
CA LEU A 104 5.51 -14.24 -5.32
C LEU A 104 6.71 -14.06 -4.38
N ARG A 105 7.50 -13.00 -4.55
CA ARG A 105 8.59 -12.63 -3.63
C ARG A 105 8.07 -12.33 -2.23
N ARG A 106 7.00 -11.51 -2.11
CA ARG A 106 6.36 -11.25 -0.81
C ARG A 106 5.85 -12.53 -0.16
N LYS A 107 5.21 -13.42 -0.93
CA LYS A 107 4.75 -14.73 -0.44
C LYS A 107 5.90 -15.62 0.02
N ALA A 108 7.00 -15.67 -0.73
CA ALA A 108 8.22 -16.40 -0.35
C ALA A 108 8.79 -15.88 0.98
N GLU A 109 9.00 -14.56 1.05
CA GLU A 109 9.58 -13.91 2.22
C GLU A 109 8.73 -14.05 3.47
N ALA A 110 7.39 -14.00 3.34
CA ALA A 110 6.47 -14.24 4.45
C ALA A 110 6.58 -15.66 5.05
N ARG A 111 7.11 -16.65 4.30
CA ARG A 111 7.33 -17.99 4.86
C ARG A 111 8.46 -18.01 5.89
N LEU A 112 9.44 -17.10 5.78
CA LEU A 112 10.65 -17.09 6.61
C LEU A 112 10.39 -16.83 8.10
N ASP A 113 9.22 -16.32 8.46
CA ASP A 113 8.79 -16.16 9.86
C ASP A 113 8.32 -17.47 10.49
N SER A 114 7.84 -18.42 9.67
CA SER A 114 7.31 -19.71 10.12
C SER A 114 8.17 -20.91 9.75
N GLU A 115 9.15 -20.74 8.86
CA GLU A 115 9.97 -21.81 8.30
C GLU A 115 11.45 -21.63 8.63
N ALA A 116 12.09 -22.74 9.02
CA ALA A 116 13.53 -22.84 9.16
C ALA A 116 14.15 -23.21 7.81
N VAL A 117 14.61 -22.21 7.06
CA VAL A 117 15.32 -22.40 5.79
C VAL A 117 16.83 -22.52 6.07
N PRO A 118 17.53 -23.52 5.50
CA PRO A 118 18.99 -23.64 5.63
C PRO A 118 19.71 -22.36 5.18
N PRO A 119 20.74 -21.89 5.90
CA PRO A 119 21.46 -20.66 5.56
C PRO A 119 22.00 -20.63 4.13
N GLU A 120 22.52 -21.75 3.62
CA GLU A 120 23.10 -21.88 2.29
C GLU A 120 22.04 -21.64 1.20
N GLN A 121 20.85 -22.20 1.39
CA GLN A 121 19.72 -22.01 0.48
C GLN A 121 19.24 -20.55 0.51
N LEU A 122 19.18 -19.95 1.70
CA LEU A 122 18.70 -18.59 1.87
C LEU A 122 19.65 -17.56 1.26
N VAL A 123 20.96 -17.72 1.48
CA VAL A 123 21.99 -16.86 0.88
C VAL A 123 22.01 -17.00 -0.64
N ALA A 124 21.99 -18.23 -1.17
CA ALA A 124 21.97 -18.45 -2.62
C ALA A 124 20.74 -17.83 -3.31
N TYR A 125 19.59 -17.82 -2.64
CA TYR A 125 18.39 -17.14 -3.13
C TYR A 125 18.56 -15.62 -3.13
N PHE A 126 18.95 -15.02 -1.99
CA PHE A 126 19.00 -13.56 -1.84
C PHE A 126 20.16 -12.89 -2.60
N GLU A 127 21.23 -13.61 -2.92
CA GLU A 127 22.28 -13.12 -3.83
C GLU A 127 21.76 -12.90 -5.26
N ARG A 128 20.72 -13.66 -5.68
CA ARG A 128 20.10 -13.52 -7.01
C ARG A 128 18.88 -12.61 -6.98
N ILE A 129 18.10 -12.68 -5.90
CA ILE A 129 16.84 -11.97 -5.72
C ILE A 129 16.93 -11.23 -4.38
N PRO A 130 17.39 -9.97 -4.36
CA PRO A 130 17.59 -9.23 -3.12
C PRO A 130 16.31 -9.15 -2.26
N PRO A 131 16.42 -9.11 -0.91
CA PRO A 131 15.25 -9.03 -0.04
C PRO A 131 14.35 -7.83 -0.36
N LEU A 132 13.06 -8.07 -0.49
CA LEU A 132 12.04 -7.04 -0.72
C LEU A 132 11.57 -6.41 0.59
N THR A 133 11.48 -7.21 1.66
CA THR A 133 10.98 -6.80 2.98
C THR A 133 12.10 -6.73 4.01
N ASN A 134 11.88 -5.94 5.07
CA ASN A 134 12.85 -5.84 6.17
C ASN A 134 12.99 -7.13 6.99
N PRO A 135 11.90 -7.87 7.33
CA PRO A 135 12.02 -9.18 7.96
C PRO A 135 12.89 -10.16 7.14
N ALA A 136 12.71 -10.20 5.82
CA ALA A 136 13.56 -11.02 4.95
C ALA A 136 15.03 -10.58 4.94
N ARG A 137 15.29 -9.26 4.94
CA ARG A 137 16.65 -8.72 5.05
C ARG A 137 17.32 -9.13 6.37
N ALA A 138 16.57 -9.13 7.46
CA ALA A 138 17.05 -9.57 8.76
C ALA A 138 17.39 -11.06 8.77
N ARG A 139 16.53 -11.91 8.18
CA ARG A 139 16.79 -13.35 8.00
C ARG A 139 18.02 -13.60 7.10
N TYR A 140 18.19 -12.80 6.05
CA TYR A 140 19.37 -12.84 5.19
C TYR A 140 20.65 -12.49 5.95
N ALA A 141 20.63 -11.43 6.77
CA ALA A 141 21.78 -11.04 7.60
C ALA A 141 22.19 -12.18 8.56
N LEU A 142 21.23 -12.86 9.19
CA LEU A 142 21.50 -13.99 10.07
C LEU A 142 22.11 -15.18 9.31
N ALA A 143 21.61 -15.48 8.10
CA ALA A 143 22.18 -16.53 7.26
C ALA A 143 23.60 -16.20 6.78
N LEU A 144 23.86 -14.94 6.42
CA LEU A 144 25.22 -14.47 6.12
C LEU A 144 26.15 -14.63 7.32
N ALA A 145 25.66 -14.30 8.52
CA ALA A 145 26.42 -14.43 9.75
C ALA A 145 26.78 -15.90 10.06
N SER A 146 25.82 -16.82 9.93
CA SER A 146 26.07 -18.25 10.17
C SER A 146 27.06 -18.85 9.18
N LEU A 147 27.14 -18.30 7.95
CA LEU A 147 28.10 -18.70 6.93
C LEU A 147 29.38 -17.86 6.94
N GLN A 148 29.58 -17.02 7.98
CA GLN A 148 30.75 -16.15 8.13
C GLN A 148 31.05 -15.28 6.90
N ARG A 149 29.99 -14.81 6.22
CA ARG A 149 30.14 -13.91 5.07
C ARG A 149 30.53 -12.51 5.55
N PRO A 150 31.49 -11.83 4.88
CA PRO A 150 32.06 -10.57 5.37
C PRO A 150 31.06 -9.40 5.38
N ASN A 151 30.03 -9.45 4.54
CA ASN A 151 28.97 -8.43 4.46
C ASN A 151 27.85 -8.60 5.50
N ALA A 152 27.92 -9.60 6.39
CA ALA A 152 26.84 -9.89 7.35
C ALA A 152 26.49 -8.70 8.25
N LEU A 153 27.50 -7.98 8.77
CA LEU A 153 27.29 -6.81 9.63
C LEU A 153 26.60 -5.66 8.89
N GLU A 154 26.98 -5.40 7.64
CA GLU A 154 26.39 -4.33 6.83
C GLU A 154 24.90 -4.60 6.59
N VAL A 155 24.56 -5.83 6.19
CA VAL A 155 23.18 -6.25 5.97
C VAL A 155 22.40 -6.25 7.29
N ALA A 156 23.02 -6.67 8.41
CA ALA A 156 22.43 -6.61 9.75
C ALA A 156 22.10 -5.18 10.17
N ARG A 157 23.03 -4.23 9.96
CA ARG A 157 22.79 -2.81 10.24
C ARG A 157 21.66 -2.27 9.36
N ALA A 158 21.64 -2.60 8.08
CA ALA A 158 20.57 -2.20 7.17
C ALA A 158 19.20 -2.78 7.56
N ALA A 159 19.15 -4.02 8.09
CA ALA A 159 17.94 -4.63 8.61
C ALA A 159 17.49 -4.00 9.94
N TRP A 160 18.43 -3.72 10.83
CA TRP A 160 18.17 -3.09 12.12
C TRP A 160 17.53 -1.72 11.94
N ARG A 161 18.15 -0.87 11.11
CA ARG A 161 17.66 0.48 10.75
C ARG A 161 16.33 0.46 10.00
N GLY A 162 16.00 -0.65 9.32
CA GLY A 162 14.77 -0.80 8.56
C GLY A 162 13.52 -1.10 9.40
N GLY A 163 13.65 -1.26 10.72
CA GLY A 163 12.51 -1.38 11.63
C GLY A 163 11.98 -2.81 11.78
N GLU A 164 10.72 -3.03 11.40
CA GLU A 164 9.92 -4.23 11.63
C GLU A 164 10.67 -5.52 11.26
N MET A 165 10.61 -6.48 12.18
CA MET A 165 11.05 -7.87 12.03
C MET A 165 10.42 -8.71 13.14
N SER A 166 10.39 -10.03 12.97
CA SER A 166 9.89 -10.93 14.01
C SER A 166 10.73 -10.84 15.29
N GLY A 167 10.09 -10.96 16.46
CA GLY A 167 10.75 -10.90 17.77
C GLY A 167 11.95 -11.84 17.94
N PRO A 168 11.87 -13.12 17.49
CA PRO A 168 13.04 -13.99 17.49
C PRO A 168 14.19 -13.46 16.64
N THR A 169 13.90 -12.96 15.43
CA THR A 169 14.90 -12.40 14.52
C THR A 169 15.57 -11.16 15.11
N GLU A 170 14.79 -10.28 15.75
CA GLU A 170 15.29 -9.13 16.51
C GLU A 170 16.28 -9.59 17.60
N ALA A 171 15.89 -10.56 18.44
CA ALA A 171 16.74 -11.05 19.53
C ALA A 171 18.05 -11.66 19.01
N TYR A 172 18.02 -12.44 17.92
CA TYR A 172 19.23 -13.00 17.32
C TYR A 172 20.15 -11.92 16.74
N LEU A 173 19.59 -10.91 16.06
CA LEU A 173 20.40 -9.81 15.53
C LEU A 173 21.07 -9.00 16.64
N VAL A 174 20.35 -8.70 17.72
CA VAL A 174 20.94 -8.01 18.88
C VAL A 174 22.03 -8.87 19.52
N GLY A 175 21.81 -10.18 19.69
CA GLY A 175 22.80 -11.08 20.27
C GLY A 175 24.11 -11.14 19.47
N LEU A 176 24.03 -11.09 18.13
CA LEU A 176 25.22 -11.17 17.26
C LEU A 176 25.88 -9.82 16.98
N PHE A 177 25.08 -8.78 16.79
CA PHE A 177 25.54 -7.49 16.25
C PHE A 177 25.25 -6.29 17.16
N GLY A 178 24.52 -6.47 18.26
CA GLY A 178 24.04 -5.36 19.09
C GLY A 178 25.13 -4.41 19.57
N GLY A 179 26.28 -4.95 19.99
CA GLY A 179 27.44 -4.14 20.41
C GLY A 179 28.14 -3.36 19.28
N GLN A 180 27.73 -3.56 18.03
CA GLN A 180 28.28 -2.90 16.84
C GLN A 180 27.31 -1.89 16.21
N PHE A 181 26.10 -1.75 16.77
CA PHE A 181 25.14 -0.73 16.37
C PHE A 181 25.46 0.59 17.08
N SER A 182 25.44 1.67 16.31
CA SER A 182 25.65 3.02 16.82
C SER A 182 24.36 3.62 17.39
N GLU A 183 24.47 4.71 18.15
CA GLU A 183 23.32 5.52 18.56
C GLU A 183 22.47 5.97 17.35
N ALA A 184 23.13 6.32 16.24
CA ALA A 184 22.45 6.68 14.99
C ALA A 184 21.70 5.50 14.35
N ASP A 185 22.13 4.26 14.57
CA ASP A 185 21.42 3.07 14.11
C ASP A 185 20.18 2.81 14.97
N HIS A 186 20.28 3.02 16.28
CA HIS A 186 19.13 2.92 17.18
C HIS A 186 18.08 4.00 16.92
N ALA A 187 18.49 5.24 16.68
CA ALA A 187 17.60 6.33 16.30
C ALA A 187 16.90 6.06 14.96
N ALA A 188 17.64 5.56 13.96
CA ALA A 188 17.07 5.21 12.66
C ALA A 188 16.05 4.06 12.75
N ARG A 189 16.33 3.02 13.55
CA ARG A 189 15.37 1.95 13.83
C ARG A 189 14.11 2.50 14.49
N MET A 190 14.26 3.37 15.48
CA MET A 190 13.11 3.99 16.15
C MET A 190 12.26 4.79 15.16
N ASP A 191 12.87 5.59 14.29
CA ASP A 191 12.14 6.34 13.25
C ASP A 191 11.36 5.36 12.35
N ALA A 192 12.02 4.32 11.82
CA ALA A 192 11.38 3.33 10.96
C ALA A 192 10.17 2.64 11.63
N LEU A 193 10.31 2.18 12.87
CA LEU A 193 9.23 1.53 13.63
C LEU A 193 8.03 2.47 13.84
N LEU A 194 8.29 3.75 14.14
CA LEU A 194 7.24 4.76 14.32
C LEU A 194 6.50 5.08 13.00
N TRP A 195 7.18 5.04 11.85
CA TRP A 195 6.54 5.15 10.53
C TRP A 195 5.69 3.91 10.18
N GLN A 196 6.18 2.74 10.57
CA GLN A 196 5.52 1.45 10.35
C GLN A 196 4.33 1.23 11.29
N ASN A 197 4.19 2.03 12.36
CA ASN A 197 3.20 1.88 13.42
C ASN A 197 3.46 0.65 14.32
N GLU A 198 4.71 0.22 14.43
CA GLU A 198 5.14 -0.91 15.25
C GLU A 198 5.28 -0.52 16.72
N GLN A 199 4.14 -0.36 17.41
CA GLN A 199 4.08 0.20 18.77
C GLN A 199 4.91 -0.61 19.79
N GLU A 200 4.75 -1.93 19.81
CA GLU A 200 5.44 -2.77 20.79
C GLU A 200 6.96 -2.78 20.58
N ALA A 201 7.40 -2.90 19.33
CA ALA A 201 8.82 -2.85 19.00
C ALA A 201 9.41 -1.46 19.24
N ALA A 202 8.68 -0.38 18.93
CA ALA A 202 9.10 1.00 19.22
C ALA A 202 9.23 1.24 20.73
N ALA A 203 8.29 0.72 21.53
CA ALA A 203 8.35 0.81 22.99
C ALA A 203 9.60 0.10 23.56
N ARG A 204 9.91 -1.12 23.08
CA ARG A 204 11.16 -1.81 23.46
C ARG A 204 12.40 -1.05 22.99
N GLN A 205 12.36 -0.46 21.80
CA GLN A 205 13.49 0.24 21.20
C GLN A 205 13.80 1.59 21.88
N ALA A 206 12.82 2.19 22.58
CA ALA A 206 12.97 3.49 23.24
C ALA A 206 14.13 3.56 24.25
N ILE A 207 14.47 2.44 24.90
CA ILE A 207 15.59 2.37 25.87
C ILE A 207 16.96 2.53 25.19
N ASN A 208 17.06 2.24 23.89
CA ASN A 208 18.29 2.30 23.12
C ASN A 208 18.46 3.64 22.38
N VAL A 209 17.46 4.52 22.44
CA VAL A 209 17.49 5.82 21.78
C VAL A 209 18.26 6.79 22.66
N GLY A 210 19.32 7.38 22.11
CA GLY A 210 20.12 8.34 22.84
C GLY A 210 19.39 9.67 23.10
N PRO A 211 19.95 10.51 23.99
CA PRO A 211 19.24 11.65 24.58
C PRO A 211 18.77 12.69 23.55
N GLN A 212 19.48 12.83 22.43
CA GLN A 212 19.15 13.81 21.39
C GLN A 212 17.81 13.50 20.69
N ALA A 213 17.51 12.22 20.49
CA ALA A 213 16.31 11.78 19.78
C ALA A 213 15.16 11.35 20.72
N GLN A 214 15.44 11.22 22.02
CA GLN A 214 14.54 10.62 22.99
C GLN A 214 13.20 11.36 23.13
N SER A 215 13.22 12.69 23.26
CA SER A 215 11.99 13.49 23.43
C SER A 215 11.05 13.36 22.23
N MET A 216 11.58 13.48 21.01
CA MET A 216 10.82 13.29 19.76
C MET A 216 10.28 11.86 19.64
N ALA A 217 11.12 10.86 19.93
CA ALA A 217 10.74 9.45 19.86
C ALA A 217 9.58 9.12 20.83
N LEU A 218 9.64 9.60 22.07
CA LEU A 218 8.59 9.40 23.06
C LEU A 218 7.30 10.13 22.70
N ALA A 219 7.39 11.37 22.20
CA ALA A 219 6.22 12.11 21.72
C ALA A 219 5.50 11.35 20.59
N ARG A 220 6.25 10.84 19.61
CA ARG A 220 5.69 10.05 18.50
C ARG A 220 5.13 8.70 18.96
N LEU A 221 5.80 8.03 19.90
CA LEU A 221 5.30 6.79 20.51
C LEU A 221 4.00 7.02 21.28
N SER A 222 3.85 8.16 21.96
CA SER A 222 2.59 8.55 22.63
C SER A 222 1.44 8.67 21.63
N LEU A 223 1.69 9.35 20.50
CA LEU A 223 0.69 9.50 19.43
C LEU A 223 0.27 8.15 18.86
N LEU A 224 1.25 7.27 18.62
CA LEU A 224 1.02 5.90 18.17
C LEU A 224 0.22 5.08 19.20
N SER A 225 0.47 5.31 20.49
CA SER A 225 -0.28 4.72 21.61
C SER A 225 -1.66 5.35 21.81
N GLY A 226 -2.06 6.30 20.96
CA GLY A 226 -3.37 6.92 20.99
C GLY A 226 -3.51 8.06 22.00
N ALA A 227 -2.42 8.70 22.43
CA ALA A 227 -2.47 9.86 23.33
C ALA A 227 -1.60 11.01 22.80
N LEU A 228 -2.09 12.26 22.95
CA LEU A 228 -1.23 13.43 22.72
C LEU A 228 -0.07 13.41 23.74
N PRO A 229 1.16 13.80 23.35
CA PRO A 229 2.32 13.79 24.25
C PRO A 229 2.08 14.56 25.56
N GLU A 230 1.40 15.70 25.49
CA GLU A 230 1.10 16.58 26.61
C GLU A 230 0.17 15.92 27.63
N ALA A 231 -0.74 15.05 27.18
CA ALA A 231 -1.62 14.29 28.06
C ALA A 231 -0.84 13.30 28.94
N ASN A 232 0.37 12.91 28.52
CA ASN A 232 1.29 12.06 29.25
C ASN A 232 2.44 12.85 29.92
N GLY A 233 2.37 14.18 29.93
CA GLY A 233 3.44 15.04 30.47
C GLY A 233 4.75 14.98 29.68
N LEU A 234 4.72 14.51 28.44
CA LEU A 234 5.90 14.37 27.60
C LEU A 234 6.23 15.71 26.92
N PRO A 235 7.50 16.15 26.94
CA PRO A 235 7.91 17.35 26.22
C PRO A 235 7.85 17.12 24.71
N VAL A 236 7.31 18.10 23.99
CA VAL A 236 7.34 18.14 22.52
C VAL A 236 8.38 19.16 22.08
N PRO A 237 9.36 18.78 21.24
CA PRO A 237 10.33 19.73 20.70
C PRO A 237 9.65 20.88 19.96
N ALA A 238 10.17 22.11 20.10
CA ALA A 238 9.59 23.30 19.47
C ALA A 238 9.47 23.20 17.93
N ASN A 239 10.37 22.43 17.29
CA ASN A 239 10.38 22.18 15.86
C ASN A 239 9.63 20.90 15.45
N ALA A 240 8.82 20.29 16.32
CA ALA A 240 8.14 19.02 16.02
C ALA A 240 7.23 19.09 14.78
N MET A 241 6.58 20.23 14.54
CA MET A 241 5.75 20.43 13.35
C MET A 241 6.54 20.51 12.02
N GLN A 242 7.87 20.65 12.08
CA GLN A 242 8.76 20.56 10.92
C GLN A 242 9.36 19.15 10.76
N ASP A 243 9.12 18.23 11.70
CA ASP A 243 9.54 16.85 11.59
C ASP A 243 8.47 16.03 10.84
N PRO A 244 8.81 15.42 9.69
CA PRO A 244 7.83 14.68 8.90
C PRO A 244 7.28 13.45 9.63
N GLY A 245 8.07 12.81 10.49
CA GLY A 245 7.63 11.66 11.27
C GLY A 245 6.61 12.04 12.33
N TYR A 246 6.83 13.15 13.04
CA TYR A 246 5.88 13.67 14.03
C TYR A 246 4.56 14.07 13.38
N VAL A 247 4.61 14.85 12.29
CA VAL A 247 3.41 15.25 11.53
C VAL A 247 2.65 14.01 11.02
N TYR A 248 3.35 13.02 10.47
CA TYR A 248 2.73 11.77 10.03
C TYR A 248 2.00 11.05 11.18
N ASN A 249 2.64 10.89 12.35
CA ASN A 249 2.01 10.23 13.49
C ASN A 249 0.85 11.05 14.07
N LEU A 250 0.94 12.39 14.10
CA LEU A 250 -0.10 13.27 14.64
C LEU A 250 -1.34 13.33 13.72
N VAL A 251 -1.15 13.36 12.40
CA VAL A 251 -2.25 13.26 11.43
C VAL A 251 -2.98 11.95 11.58
N ARG A 252 -2.24 10.84 11.68
CA ARG A 252 -2.84 9.52 11.89
C ARG A 252 -3.59 9.45 13.21
N TYR A 253 -3.06 10.02 14.29
CA TYR A 253 -3.76 10.13 15.59
C TYR A 253 -5.13 10.81 15.43
N TYR A 254 -5.20 11.94 14.73
CA TYR A 254 -6.47 12.63 14.50
C TYR A 254 -7.41 11.80 13.62
N ARG A 255 -6.88 11.23 12.53
CA ARG A 255 -7.66 10.46 11.58
C ARG A 255 -8.26 9.18 12.18
N THR A 256 -7.50 8.40 12.95
CA THR A 256 -8.00 7.17 13.58
C THR A 256 -9.05 7.44 14.66
N ARG A 257 -9.12 8.67 15.16
CA ARG A 257 -10.16 9.14 16.10
C ARG A 257 -11.34 9.83 15.43
N GLY A 258 -11.44 9.80 14.10
CA GLY A 258 -12.51 10.43 13.33
C GLY A 258 -12.45 11.96 13.33
N GLN A 259 -11.32 12.55 13.72
CA GLN A 259 -11.12 14.00 13.74
C GLN A 259 -10.55 14.49 12.41
N SER A 260 -11.26 14.22 11.31
CA SER A 260 -10.80 14.53 9.94
C SER A 260 -10.56 16.02 9.72
N GLY A 261 -11.34 16.91 10.37
CA GLY A 261 -11.11 18.36 10.32
C GLY A 261 -9.77 18.78 10.94
N SER A 262 -9.39 18.19 12.08
CA SER A 262 -8.09 18.44 12.71
C SER A 262 -6.94 17.92 11.85
N ALA A 263 -7.10 16.72 11.27
CA ALA A 263 -6.11 16.15 10.37
C ALA A 263 -5.90 17.03 9.11
N ALA A 264 -6.99 17.49 8.50
CA ALA A 264 -6.94 18.38 7.33
C ALA A 264 -6.32 19.73 7.66
N ASN A 265 -6.77 20.38 8.73
CA ASN A 265 -6.22 21.65 9.17
C ASN A 265 -4.72 21.55 9.49
N LEU A 266 -4.28 20.44 10.10
CA LEU A 266 -2.88 20.20 10.39
C LEU A 266 -2.04 20.12 9.12
N LEU A 267 -2.42 19.29 8.14
CA LEU A 267 -1.65 19.15 6.90
C LEU A 267 -1.72 20.41 6.02
N ALA A 268 -2.83 21.12 6.03
CA ALA A 268 -3.01 22.34 5.23
C ALA A 268 -2.19 23.52 5.76
N ASN A 269 -1.83 23.53 7.05
CA ASN A 269 -1.17 24.67 7.71
C ASN A 269 0.18 24.33 8.39
N ARG A 270 0.70 23.11 8.22
CA ARG A 270 2.03 22.75 8.73
C ARG A 270 3.12 23.61 8.07
N PRO A 271 4.24 23.88 8.76
CA PRO A 271 5.43 24.44 8.11
C PRO A 271 6.06 23.44 7.14
N GLN A 272 6.98 23.93 6.31
CA GLN A 272 7.85 23.07 5.50
C GLN A 272 8.68 22.14 6.38
N PHE A 273 8.91 20.91 5.89
CA PHE A 273 9.74 19.96 6.61
C PHE A 273 11.22 20.37 6.60
N ASN A 274 11.89 20.13 7.73
CA ASN A 274 13.32 20.43 7.90
C ASN A 274 14.24 19.29 7.46
N ARG A 275 13.67 18.16 7.06
CA ARG A 275 14.34 16.96 6.55
C ARG A 275 13.37 16.16 5.68
N LEU A 276 13.91 15.28 4.84
CA LEU A 276 13.09 14.35 4.09
C LEU A 276 12.42 13.30 5.02
N PRO A 277 11.19 12.87 4.71
CA PRO A 277 10.52 11.79 5.42
C PRO A 277 11.29 10.47 5.25
N HIS A 278 11.24 9.61 6.28
CA HIS A 278 11.75 8.24 6.15
C HIS A 278 10.97 7.44 5.08
N ASN A 279 9.68 7.73 4.94
CA ASN A 279 8.81 7.10 3.96
C ASN A 279 7.89 8.15 3.29
N ALA A 280 8.40 8.77 2.23
CA ALA A 280 7.65 9.75 1.44
C ALA A 280 6.34 9.16 0.87
N GLU A 281 6.39 7.92 0.37
CA GLU A 281 5.21 7.22 -0.17
C GLU A 281 4.09 7.13 0.86
N ALA A 282 4.40 6.72 2.10
CA ALA A 282 3.41 6.66 3.18
C ALA A 282 2.83 8.04 3.52
N MET A 283 3.64 9.09 3.48
CA MET A 283 3.18 10.45 3.72
C MET A 283 2.26 10.96 2.60
N VAL A 284 2.60 10.72 1.32
CA VAL A 284 1.73 11.06 0.17
C VAL A 284 0.38 10.37 0.29
N VAL A 285 0.37 9.07 0.64
CA VAL A 285 -0.86 8.30 0.86
C VAL A 285 -1.71 8.92 1.96
N GLU A 286 -1.10 9.32 3.08
CA GLU A 286 -1.82 9.95 4.19
C GLU A 286 -2.36 11.34 3.79
N MET A 287 -1.56 12.14 3.08
CA MET A 287 -1.97 13.44 2.55
C MET A 287 -3.15 13.32 1.58
N LEU A 288 -3.11 12.38 0.64
CA LEU A 288 -4.22 12.11 -0.29
C LEU A 288 -5.49 11.69 0.46
N ARG A 289 -5.37 10.81 1.45
CA ARG A 289 -6.49 10.36 2.26
C ARG A 289 -7.16 11.54 2.97
N VAL A 290 -6.37 12.38 3.64
CA VAL A 290 -6.88 13.54 4.37
C VAL A 290 -7.45 14.59 3.43
N ALA A 291 -6.82 14.85 2.27
CA ALA A 291 -7.32 15.82 1.28
C ALA A 291 -8.67 15.41 0.67
N ARG A 292 -8.97 14.10 0.57
CA ARG A 292 -10.28 13.60 0.14
C ARG A 292 -11.37 13.97 1.14
N GLU A 293 -11.07 13.90 2.42
CA GLU A 293 -12.01 14.18 3.53
C GLU A 293 -12.07 15.69 3.90
N GLY A 294 -11.06 16.47 3.53
CA GLY A 294 -10.97 17.90 3.81
C GLY A 294 -11.77 18.79 2.86
N SER A 295 -11.85 20.07 3.21
CA SER A 295 -12.46 21.09 2.34
C SER A 295 -11.67 21.26 1.05
N ALA A 296 -12.22 22.02 0.11
CA ALA A 296 -11.50 22.38 -1.10
C ALA A 296 -10.23 23.19 -0.86
N SER A 297 -10.29 24.12 0.09
CA SER A 297 -9.13 24.91 0.49
C SER A 297 -8.06 24.03 1.12
N ASP A 298 -8.45 23.07 1.95
CA ASP A 298 -7.50 22.12 2.55
C ASP A 298 -6.84 21.26 1.47
N ALA A 299 -7.63 20.66 0.58
CA ALA A 299 -7.09 19.80 -0.47
C ALA A 299 -6.08 20.53 -1.36
N ALA A 300 -6.37 21.79 -1.73
CA ALA A 300 -5.46 22.62 -2.52
C ALA A 300 -4.15 22.93 -1.77
N ARG A 301 -4.22 23.31 -0.49
CA ARG A 301 -3.03 23.59 0.32
C ARG A 301 -2.19 22.34 0.59
N ILE A 302 -2.85 21.22 0.92
CA ILE A 302 -2.19 19.93 1.15
C ILE A 302 -1.44 19.53 -0.13
N ALA A 303 -2.11 19.55 -1.28
CA ALA A 303 -1.48 19.26 -2.57
C ALA A 303 -0.30 20.20 -2.85
N GLY A 304 -0.46 21.52 -2.63
CA GLY A 304 0.62 22.49 -2.81
C GLY A 304 1.85 22.30 -1.90
N SER A 305 1.74 21.48 -0.85
CA SER A 305 2.85 21.19 0.07
C SER A 305 3.55 19.85 -0.20
N VAL A 306 3.07 19.03 -1.16
CA VAL A 306 3.55 17.66 -1.34
C VAL A 306 5.01 17.57 -1.80
N ASP A 307 5.54 18.60 -2.45
CA ASP A 307 6.88 18.58 -3.03
C ASP A 307 8.00 18.59 -1.97
N ASP A 308 7.73 19.06 -0.75
CA ASP A 308 8.72 19.05 0.34
C ASP A 308 9.00 17.65 0.93
N LEU A 309 8.29 16.63 0.42
CA LEU A 309 8.55 15.22 0.72
C LEU A 309 9.72 14.65 -0.09
N PHE A 310 10.16 15.35 -1.14
CA PHE A 310 11.16 14.87 -2.09
C PHE A 310 12.37 15.80 -2.14
N ALA A 311 13.52 15.28 -2.58
CA ALA A 311 14.69 16.10 -2.78
C ALA A 311 14.43 17.13 -3.91
N PRO A 312 15.03 18.34 -3.84
CA PRO A 312 14.91 19.30 -4.93
C PRO A 312 15.35 18.70 -6.28
N GLY A 313 14.48 18.78 -7.28
CA GLY A 313 14.72 18.24 -8.62
C GLY A 313 14.38 16.75 -8.81
N THR A 314 13.79 16.08 -7.81
CA THR A 314 13.27 14.72 -7.99
C THR A 314 12.24 14.66 -9.13
N ASP A 315 12.50 13.83 -10.14
CA ASP A 315 11.50 13.51 -11.16
C ASP A 315 10.59 12.39 -10.65
N ILE A 316 9.38 12.77 -10.24
CA ILE A 316 8.36 11.86 -9.71
C ILE A 316 8.11 10.68 -10.67
N ARG A 317 8.31 10.84 -11.99
CA ARG A 317 8.12 9.75 -12.97
C ARG A 317 9.03 8.54 -12.75
N ASN A 318 10.16 8.73 -12.07
CA ASN A 318 11.11 7.67 -11.75
C ASN A 318 10.86 7.02 -10.38
N GLU A 319 9.91 7.54 -9.60
CA GLU A 319 9.51 6.97 -8.32
C GLU A 319 8.71 5.66 -8.47
N SER A 320 8.42 5.02 -7.34
CA SER A 320 7.57 3.83 -7.29
C SER A 320 6.23 4.08 -8.00
N TYR A 321 5.64 3.03 -8.60
CA TYR A 321 4.30 3.14 -9.21
C TYR A 321 3.29 3.75 -8.24
N ARG A 322 3.33 3.33 -6.97
CA ARG A 322 2.41 3.77 -5.94
C ARG A 322 2.62 5.24 -5.59
N THR A 323 3.87 5.68 -5.39
CA THR A 323 4.19 7.10 -5.19
C THR A 323 3.67 7.96 -6.34
N ARG A 324 3.91 7.54 -7.59
CA ARG A 324 3.47 8.28 -8.78
C ARG A 324 1.95 8.43 -8.85
N ASP A 325 1.24 7.33 -8.63
CA ASP A 325 -0.21 7.28 -8.69
C ASP A 325 -0.87 8.13 -7.60
N ASP A 326 -0.43 7.96 -6.35
CA ASP A 326 -0.97 8.70 -5.21
C ASP A 326 -0.60 10.20 -5.27
N TYR A 327 0.63 10.54 -5.71
CA TYR A 327 1.04 11.93 -5.94
C TYR A 327 0.18 12.59 -7.00
N THR A 328 0.02 11.95 -8.16
CA THR A 328 -0.79 12.50 -9.27
C THR A 328 -2.24 12.65 -8.85
N SER A 329 -2.78 11.69 -8.11
CA SER A 329 -4.13 11.74 -7.54
C SER A 329 -4.31 12.91 -6.58
N LEU A 330 -3.33 13.19 -5.72
CA LEU A 330 -3.37 14.32 -4.79
C LEU A 330 -3.32 15.65 -5.54
N MET A 331 -2.41 15.80 -6.51
CA MET A 331 -2.28 17.02 -7.30
C MET A 331 -3.53 17.29 -8.13
N TRP A 332 -4.11 16.25 -8.75
CA TRP A 332 -5.36 16.37 -9.50
C TRP A 332 -6.52 16.76 -8.59
N LEU A 333 -6.64 16.14 -7.42
CA LEU A 333 -7.68 16.48 -6.43
C LEU A 333 -7.57 17.93 -5.96
N GLY A 334 -6.37 18.38 -5.60
CA GLY A 334 -6.13 19.75 -5.17
C GLY A 334 -6.43 20.78 -6.27
N GLY A 335 -5.94 20.53 -7.49
CA GLY A 335 -6.14 21.42 -8.64
C GLY A 335 -7.61 21.50 -9.07
N THR A 336 -8.31 20.36 -9.15
CA THR A 336 -9.73 20.36 -9.50
C THR A 336 -10.60 20.98 -8.42
N LYS A 337 -10.36 20.68 -7.13
CA LYS A 337 -11.07 21.35 -6.03
C LYS A 337 -10.82 22.86 -6.10
N ALA A 338 -9.59 23.33 -6.30
CA ALA A 338 -9.30 24.75 -6.43
C ALA A 338 -10.07 25.40 -7.59
N LEU A 339 -9.95 24.85 -8.81
CA LEU A 339 -10.56 25.38 -10.02
C LEU A 339 -12.09 25.49 -9.93
N TRP A 340 -12.76 24.47 -9.39
CA TRP A 340 -14.22 24.39 -9.46
C TRP A 340 -14.95 25.07 -8.30
N THR A 341 -14.25 25.44 -7.22
CA THR A 341 -14.93 25.94 -6.01
C THR A 341 -14.27 27.17 -5.39
N LEU A 342 -12.99 27.45 -5.69
CA LEU A 342 -12.27 28.61 -5.17
C LEU A 342 -12.18 29.77 -6.18
N GLY A 343 -12.32 29.49 -7.48
CA GLY A 343 -12.31 30.48 -8.56
C GLY A 343 -10.90 30.73 -9.11
#